data_AF-A0A0M2M293-F1
#
_entry.id   AF-A0A0M2M293-F1
#
_cell.length_a   1.000
_cell.length_b   1.000
_cell.length_c   1.000
_cell.angle_alpha   90.00
_cell.angle_beta   90.00
_cell.angle_gamma   90.00
#
_symmetry.space_group_name_H-M   'P 1'
#
loop_
_entity.id
_entity.type
_entity.pdbx_description
1 polymer ?
#
loop_
_entity_poly.entity_id
_entity_poly.type
_entity_poly.pdbx_seq_one_letter_code
_entity_poly.pdbx_strand_id
1 'polypeptide(L)'
;MTMLDTLFGLIPAASRGQQWIADELQLVNWGGYDGAHRVRFSPTATLLCGGSGSGKSTLMDAYIALMMPHTTPFNGASNGGVAGRPRGDEQRNILSYGRGKIDESRTEEGTKVRVLRGDGTDTWTAIAATWLDHDGSRFTAVRAWYIPATARTLDDTVRVRATVDGPFDLSALESAAGQRLSDASVRAAGLETVATDREFSARLHSVLGIGAAGAGSKAMSLLARIQAGQQITTVDELYKRMVLEEPETLTIADAVVSHFDELESTRGRMVTAQKQVRALRPIRDMRTRIEESAERLRLIDAVGRFSDPASLASLWRAGRRLELLRAVEGELQAQKRDADDAVRVQQTLADAAESERDGLLEVLRNAGGDRLETAERELRGIEQRLTAVRQERERFDGILAVLGAEAGTATEFAALAETARGALGDPNAKAAAREAYADARGG
;
A
#
# COMPACT_ATOMS: atom_id res chain seq x y z
N MET A 1 22.73 -53.33 -34.75
CA MET A 1 23.66 -53.23 -35.89
C MET A 1 24.87 -54.09 -35.57
N THR A 2 25.13 -55.14 -36.35
CA THR A 2 26.34 -55.96 -36.21
C THR A 2 27.55 -55.14 -36.70
N MET A 3 28.62 -55.09 -35.92
CA MET A 3 29.87 -54.39 -36.23
C MET A 3 30.97 -55.44 -36.42
N LEU A 4 31.75 -55.30 -37.49
CA LEU A 4 32.98 -56.06 -37.75
C LEU A 4 34.16 -55.28 -37.20
N ASP A 5 34.99 -55.93 -36.41
CA ASP A 5 36.24 -55.35 -35.93
C ASP A 5 37.32 -55.52 -37.01
N THR A 6 37.93 -54.42 -37.44
CA THR A 6 38.98 -54.42 -38.46
C THR A 6 40.21 -53.69 -37.96
N LEU A 7 41.34 -53.85 -38.66
CA LEU A 7 42.62 -53.23 -38.31
C LEU A 7 42.56 -51.68 -38.28
N PHE A 8 41.51 -51.08 -38.86
CA PHE A 8 41.25 -49.63 -38.89
C PHE A 8 40.04 -49.21 -38.02
N GLY A 9 39.51 -50.12 -37.20
CA GLY A 9 38.40 -49.89 -36.27
C GLY A 9 37.13 -50.69 -36.59
N LEU A 10 36.06 -50.39 -35.84
CA LEU A 10 34.75 -51.03 -35.96
C LEU A 10 34.02 -50.52 -37.21
N ILE A 11 33.80 -51.41 -38.17
CA ILE A 11 33.07 -51.14 -39.41
C ILE A 11 31.70 -51.85 -39.31
N PRO A 12 30.57 -51.23 -39.68
CA PRO A 12 29.29 -51.94 -39.75
C PRO A 12 29.38 -53.18 -40.66
N ALA A 13 28.80 -54.31 -40.28
CA ALA A 13 28.82 -55.55 -41.08
C ALA A 13 28.11 -55.41 -42.44
N ALA A 14 27.31 -54.35 -42.61
CA ALA A 14 26.69 -53.96 -43.88
C ALA A 14 27.55 -53.01 -44.73
N SER A 15 28.73 -52.61 -44.25
CA SER A 15 29.67 -51.78 -45.01
C SER A 15 30.15 -52.54 -46.23
N ARG A 16 29.92 -51.97 -47.41
CA ARG A 16 30.32 -52.54 -48.69
C ARG A 16 31.80 -52.27 -49.04
N GLY A 17 32.57 -51.66 -48.14
CA GLY A 17 33.94 -51.20 -48.45
C GLY A 17 33.98 -49.96 -49.36
N GLN A 18 32.85 -49.26 -49.50
CA GLN A 18 32.74 -48.04 -50.30
C GLN A 18 33.63 -46.96 -49.72
N GLN A 19 34.58 -46.51 -50.51
CA GLN A 19 35.46 -45.39 -50.16
C GLN A 19 35.24 -44.32 -51.20
N TRP A 20 34.33 -43.40 -50.89
CA TRP A 20 34.08 -42.24 -51.73
C TRP A 20 35.28 -41.30 -51.68
N ILE A 21 35.86 -41.04 -52.85
CA ILE A 21 36.99 -40.11 -53.01
C ILE A 21 36.47 -38.85 -53.69
N ALA A 22 36.87 -37.67 -53.21
CA ALA A 22 36.51 -36.41 -53.86
C ALA A 22 37.13 -36.38 -55.27
N ASP A 23 36.30 -36.23 -56.29
CA ASP A 23 36.69 -36.19 -57.70
C ASP A 23 36.78 -34.75 -58.21
N GLU A 24 35.78 -33.92 -57.84
CA GLU A 24 35.66 -32.57 -58.37
C GLU A 24 34.97 -31.62 -57.39
N LEU A 25 35.45 -30.37 -57.33
CA LEU A 25 34.81 -29.24 -56.67
C LEU A 25 34.50 -28.16 -57.71
N GLN A 26 33.24 -27.74 -57.75
CA GLN A 26 32.74 -26.67 -58.62
C GLN A 26 32.21 -25.52 -57.77
N LEU A 27 32.41 -24.31 -58.24
CA LEU A 27 31.99 -23.07 -57.57
C LEU A 27 31.49 -22.09 -58.62
N VAL A 28 30.40 -21.42 -58.31
CA VAL A 28 29.91 -20.27 -59.07
C VAL A 28 29.86 -19.08 -58.13
N ASN A 29 30.46 -17.96 -58.54
CA ASN A 29 30.32 -16.69 -57.84
C ASN A 29 30.69 -16.78 -56.33
N TRP A 30 31.82 -17.40 -56.01
CA TRP A 30 32.26 -17.63 -54.63
C TRP A 30 33.55 -16.87 -54.30
N GLY A 31 33.47 -15.89 -53.40
CA GLY A 31 34.61 -15.05 -53.01
C GLY A 31 35.24 -14.34 -54.20
N GLY A 32 36.53 -14.53 -54.43
CA GLY A 32 37.24 -14.00 -55.61
C GLY A 32 36.97 -14.75 -56.92
N TYR A 33 36.29 -15.89 -56.88
CA TYR A 33 35.96 -16.69 -58.08
C TYR A 33 34.67 -16.17 -58.71
N ASP A 34 34.81 -15.48 -59.84
CA ASP A 34 33.68 -14.93 -60.60
C ASP A 34 33.28 -15.84 -61.78
N GLY A 35 31.98 -16.08 -61.96
CA GLY A 35 31.49 -17.08 -62.91
C GLY A 35 31.73 -18.52 -62.44
N ALA A 36 31.66 -19.48 -63.36
CA ALA A 36 31.80 -20.90 -63.09
C ALA A 36 33.27 -21.35 -63.09
N HIS A 37 33.68 -21.99 -61.99
CA HIS A 37 35.02 -22.54 -61.78
C HIS A 37 34.94 -24.01 -61.38
N ARG A 38 35.98 -24.76 -61.72
CA ARG A 38 36.04 -26.21 -61.54
C ARG A 38 37.46 -26.64 -61.18
N VAL A 39 37.58 -27.44 -60.13
CA VAL A 39 38.83 -28.00 -59.64
C VAL A 39 38.68 -29.50 -59.58
N ARG A 40 39.52 -30.22 -60.32
CA ARG A 40 39.57 -31.68 -60.28
C ARG A 40 40.61 -32.13 -59.25
N PHE A 41 40.25 -33.10 -58.43
CA PHE A 41 41.13 -33.67 -57.44
C PHE A 41 41.80 -34.93 -57.96
N SER A 42 43.00 -35.19 -57.46
CA SER A 42 43.68 -36.46 -57.64
C SER A 42 43.10 -37.45 -56.63
N PRO A 43 42.92 -38.73 -56.99
CA PRO A 43 42.45 -39.75 -56.06
C PRO A 43 43.35 -39.95 -54.84
N THR A 44 44.61 -39.50 -54.90
CA THR A 44 45.60 -39.65 -53.83
C THR A 44 45.82 -38.37 -53.05
N ALA A 45 46.39 -37.36 -53.69
CA ALA A 45 46.72 -36.07 -53.07
C ALA A 45 46.68 -34.94 -54.11
N THR A 46 46.07 -33.83 -53.73
CA THR A 46 46.07 -32.58 -54.51
C THR A 46 46.74 -31.48 -53.71
N LEU A 47 47.82 -30.92 -54.26
CA LEU A 47 48.52 -29.76 -53.69
C LEU A 47 48.03 -28.47 -54.37
N LEU A 48 47.48 -27.55 -53.59
CA LEU A 48 47.08 -26.23 -54.07
C LEU A 48 48.23 -25.23 -53.84
N CYS A 49 48.90 -24.82 -54.92
CA CYS A 49 50.00 -23.86 -54.87
C CYS A 49 49.54 -22.45 -55.28
N GLY A 50 50.14 -21.42 -54.68
CA GLY A 50 49.90 -20.01 -55.03
C GLY A 50 50.33 -19.04 -53.94
N GLY A 51 50.61 -17.78 -54.28
CA GLY A 51 51.01 -16.74 -53.33
C GLY A 51 49.95 -16.46 -52.25
N SER A 52 50.29 -15.69 -51.21
CA SER A 52 49.27 -15.23 -50.24
C SER A 52 48.18 -14.42 -50.94
N GLY A 53 46.91 -14.59 -50.53
CA GLY A 53 45.77 -13.89 -51.14
C GLY A 53 45.30 -14.42 -52.50
N SER A 54 45.90 -15.48 -53.05
CA SER A 54 45.51 -16.09 -54.34
C SER A 54 44.16 -16.84 -54.35
N GLY A 55 43.41 -16.86 -53.24
CA GLY A 55 42.10 -17.53 -53.15
C GLY A 55 42.12 -18.99 -52.69
N LYS A 56 43.29 -19.58 -52.36
CA LYS A 56 43.38 -20.97 -51.86
C LYS A 56 42.48 -21.25 -50.66
N SER A 57 42.48 -20.38 -49.65
CA SER A 57 41.63 -20.54 -48.46
C SER A 57 40.15 -20.32 -48.79
N THR A 58 39.83 -19.46 -49.75
CA THR A 58 38.46 -19.26 -50.25
C THR A 58 37.92 -20.53 -50.91
N LEU A 59 38.75 -21.26 -51.65
CA LEU A 59 38.40 -22.56 -52.22
C LEU A 59 38.13 -23.61 -51.13
N MET A 60 38.97 -23.68 -50.10
CA MET A 60 38.75 -24.58 -48.97
C MET A 60 37.50 -24.21 -48.16
N ASP A 61 37.25 -22.93 -47.95
CA ASP A 61 36.02 -22.44 -47.32
C ASP A 61 34.77 -22.81 -48.12
N ALA A 62 34.86 -22.95 -49.46
CA ALA A 62 33.76 -23.45 -50.28
C ALA A 62 33.42 -24.91 -49.89
N TYR A 63 34.44 -25.76 -49.77
CA TYR A 63 34.26 -27.13 -49.31
C TYR A 63 33.69 -27.18 -47.88
N ILE A 64 34.17 -26.31 -46.98
CA ILE A 64 33.61 -26.17 -45.61
C ILE A 64 32.15 -25.70 -45.66
N ALA A 65 31.79 -24.78 -46.55
CA ALA A 65 30.42 -24.30 -46.70
C ALA A 65 29.46 -25.41 -47.15
N LEU A 66 29.95 -26.33 -47.98
CA LEU A 66 29.21 -27.49 -48.47
C LEU A 66 29.05 -28.59 -47.40
N MET A 67 30.16 -28.95 -46.76
CA MET A 67 30.28 -30.17 -45.95
C MET A 67 30.02 -29.97 -44.46
N MET A 68 30.35 -28.80 -43.93
CA MET A 68 30.40 -28.56 -42.49
C MET A 68 29.16 -27.79 -41.99
N PRO A 69 28.78 -27.96 -40.71
CA PRO A 69 27.69 -27.18 -40.13
C PRO A 69 27.99 -25.68 -40.15
N HIS A 70 26.93 -24.86 -40.06
CA HIS A 70 27.04 -23.41 -40.05
C HIS A 70 27.85 -22.84 -38.88
N THR A 71 28.07 -23.64 -37.84
CA THR A 71 28.90 -23.31 -36.67
C THR A 71 30.40 -23.41 -36.94
N THR A 72 30.82 -23.95 -38.10
CA THR A 72 32.24 -24.01 -38.48
C THR A 72 32.67 -22.66 -39.10
N PRO A 73 33.63 -21.95 -38.49
CA PRO A 73 34.09 -20.66 -39.01
C PRO A 73 34.87 -20.82 -40.33
N PHE A 74 34.82 -19.79 -41.16
CA PHE A 74 35.64 -19.67 -42.38
C PHE A 74 37.01 -19.07 -42.05
N ASN A 75 38.02 -19.44 -42.84
CA ASN A 75 39.43 -19.05 -42.62
C ASN A 75 39.91 -19.31 -41.18
N GLY A 76 39.58 -20.48 -40.61
CA GLY A 76 39.90 -20.81 -39.21
C GLY A 76 41.38 -20.65 -38.83
N ALA A 77 42.29 -20.89 -39.77
CA ALA A 77 43.74 -20.78 -39.56
C ALA A 77 44.26 -19.34 -39.37
N SER A 78 43.62 -18.33 -39.99
CA SER A 78 44.00 -16.92 -39.83
C SER A 78 43.16 -16.19 -38.78
N ASN A 79 41.97 -16.72 -38.48
CA ASN A 79 40.99 -16.11 -37.56
C ASN A 79 41.10 -16.65 -36.12
N GLY A 80 42.20 -17.34 -35.77
CA GLY A 80 42.40 -18.04 -34.50
C GLY A 80 42.34 -17.22 -33.20
N GLY A 81 41.88 -15.97 -33.25
CA GLY A 81 41.68 -15.08 -32.09
C GLY A 81 40.51 -14.09 -32.21
N VAL A 82 39.61 -14.22 -33.19
CA VAL A 82 38.46 -13.31 -33.32
C VAL A 82 37.31 -13.81 -32.45
N ALA A 83 36.97 -13.07 -31.40
CA ALA A 83 35.77 -13.31 -30.59
C ALA A 83 34.51 -12.98 -31.40
N GLY A 84 33.51 -13.87 -31.43
CA GLY A 84 32.25 -13.66 -32.15
C GLY A 84 31.59 -14.96 -32.60
N ARG A 85 30.33 -14.87 -33.07
CA ARG A 85 29.60 -16.03 -33.62
C ARG A 85 30.30 -16.51 -34.91
N PRO A 86 30.57 -17.82 -35.09
CA PRO A 86 31.10 -18.34 -36.34
C PRO A 86 30.24 -17.92 -37.54
N ARG A 87 30.88 -17.42 -38.60
CA ARG A 87 30.20 -16.86 -39.79
C ARG A 87 29.25 -15.68 -39.47
N GLY A 88 29.46 -14.97 -38.37
CA GLY A 88 28.77 -13.73 -38.02
C GLY A 88 29.20 -12.55 -38.92
N ASP A 89 28.64 -11.37 -38.65
CA ASP A 89 28.85 -10.18 -39.49
C ASP A 89 30.29 -9.65 -39.49
N GLU A 90 31.01 -9.89 -38.39
CA GLU A 90 32.41 -9.50 -38.21
C GLU A 90 33.41 -10.49 -38.86
N GLN A 91 32.93 -11.65 -39.32
CA GLN A 91 33.74 -12.69 -39.95
C GLN A 91 33.35 -12.89 -41.42
N ARG A 92 34.21 -13.58 -42.18
CA ARG A 92 33.80 -14.07 -43.50
C ARG A 92 32.62 -15.03 -43.32
N ASN A 93 31.56 -14.77 -44.07
CA ASN A 93 30.33 -15.54 -44.08
C ASN A 93 29.84 -15.77 -45.52
N ILE A 94 28.78 -16.57 -45.68
CA ILE A 94 28.25 -16.95 -46.99
C ILE A 94 27.86 -15.73 -47.83
N LEU A 95 27.27 -14.69 -47.22
CA LEU A 95 26.93 -13.44 -47.92
C LEU A 95 28.18 -12.71 -48.41
N SER A 96 29.21 -12.62 -47.57
CA SER A 96 30.46 -11.95 -47.91
C SER A 96 31.19 -12.67 -49.05
N TYR A 97 31.15 -14.01 -49.09
CA TYR A 97 31.71 -14.79 -50.18
C TYR A 97 30.82 -14.72 -51.43
N GLY A 98 29.51 -14.88 -51.29
CA GLY A 98 28.55 -14.83 -52.38
C GLY A 98 28.50 -13.48 -53.09
N ARG A 99 28.72 -12.36 -52.39
CA ARG A 99 28.88 -11.02 -53.01
C ARG A 99 30.32 -10.72 -53.45
N GLY A 100 31.31 -11.42 -52.89
CA GLY A 100 32.72 -11.21 -53.19
C GLY A 100 33.24 -9.93 -52.54
N LYS A 101 33.08 -9.81 -51.21
CA LYS A 101 33.56 -8.66 -50.40
C LYS A 101 35.08 -8.51 -50.54
N ILE A 102 35.51 -7.43 -51.18
CA ILE A 102 36.93 -7.07 -51.38
C ILE A 102 37.43 -6.29 -50.18
N ASP A 103 36.74 -5.18 -49.87
CA ASP A 103 37.18 -4.18 -48.92
C ASP A 103 35.99 -3.55 -48.19
N GLU A 104 36.24 -2.94 -47.04
CA GLU A 104 35.26 -2.28 -46.19
C GLU A 104 35.82 -0.95 -45.72
N SER A 105 35.22 0.16 -46.17
CA SER A 105 35.58 1.50 -45.72
C SER A 105 34.49 2.08 -44.83
N ARG A 106 34.89 2.61 -43.68
CA ARG A 106 33.99 3.37 -42.79
C ARG A 106 33.99 4.82 -43.23
N THR A 107 32.85 5.32 -43.69
CA THR A 107 32.63 6.72 -44.08
C THR A 107 31.68 7.41 -43.11
N GLU A 108 31.58 8.75 -43.14
CA GLU A 108 30.67 9.53 -42.28
C GLU A 108 29.18 9.18 -42.52
N GLU A 109 28.84 8.63 -43.70
CA GLU A 109 27.50 8.15 -44.07
C GLU A 109 27.25 6.66 -43.71
N GLY A 110 28.24 5.99 -43.11
CA GLY A 110 28.19 4.57 -42.72
C GLY A 110 29.28 3.71 -43.38
N THR A 111 29.20 2.40 -43.14
CA THR A 111 30.17 1.43 -43.66
C THR A 111 29.85 1.05 -45.11
N LYS A 112 30.72 1.44 -46.05
CA LYS A 112 30.60 1.10 -47.47
C LYS A 112 31.42 -0.14 -47.78
N VAL A 113 30.76 -1.21 -48.21
CA VAL A 113 31.40 -2.48 -48.55
C VAL A 113 31.59 -2.56 -50.06
N ARG A 114 32.84 -2.71 -50.51
CA ARG A 114 33.13 -2.93 -51.93
C ARG A 114 33.02 -4.41 -52.25
N VAL A 115 32.12 -4.75 -53.18
CA VAL A 115 31.84 -6.14 -53.59
C VAL A 115 32.12 -6.35 -55.08
N LEU A 116 32.49 -7.58 -55.47
CA LEU A 116 32.78 -7.94 -56.86
C LEU A 116 31.52 -8.04 -57.73
N ARG A 117 30.38 -8.41 -57.15
CA ARG A 117 29.17 -8.77 -57.90
C ARG A 117 28.09 -7.70 -57.92
N GLY A 118 28.54 -6.44 -58.02
CA GLY A 118 27.69 -5.26 -58.02
C GLY A 118 27.18 -4.89 -56.63
N ASP A 119 27.36 -3.62 -56.24
CA ASP A 119 26.83 -3.09 -54.99
C ASP A 119 25.33 -2.80 -55.17
N GLY A 120 24.49 -3.37 -54.31
CA GLY A 120 23.04 -3.21 -54.39
C GLY A 120 22.34 -3.97 -55.53
N THR A 121 22.97 -4.99 -56.10
CA THR A 121 22.35 -5.86 -57.12
C THR A 121 22.07 -7.27 -56.59
N ASP A 122 21.01 -7.89 -57.10
CA ASP A 122 20.73 -9.30 -56.85
C ASP A 122 21.88 -10.15 -57.41
N THR A 123 22.30 -11.18 -56.67
CA THR A 123 23.34 -12.10 -57.10
C THR A 123 23.03 -13.51 -56.62
N TRP A 124 23.83 -14.49 -57.04
CA TRP A 124 23.71 -15.86 -56.58
C TRP A 124 25.08 -16.51 -56.53
N THR A 125 25.21 -17.52 -55.68
CA THR A 125 26.42 -18.34 -55.58
C THR A 125 26.03 -19.80 -55.39
N ALA A 126 26.86 -20.70 -55.89
CA ALA A 126 26.66 -22.13 -55.71
C ALA A 126 27.99 -22.84 -55.53
N ILE A 127 27.96 -23.96 -54.83
CA ILE A 127 29.09 -24.85 -54.60
C ILE A 127 28.59 -26.27 -54.79
N ALA A 128 29.34 -27.08 -55.53
CA ALA A 128 29.09 -28.50 -55.68
C ALA A 128 30.37 -29.29 -55.52
N ALA A 129 30.29 -30.44 -54.85
CA ALA A 129 31.37 -31.41 -54.85
C ALA A 129 30.84 -32.76 -55.32
N THR A 130 31.64 -33.41 -56.15
CA THR A 130 31.36 -34.73 -56.70
C THR A 130 32.36 -35.72 -56.12
N TRP A 131 31.86 -36.84 -55.64
CA TRP A 131 32.67 -37.97 -55.18
C TRP A 131 32.52 -39.15 -56.13
N LEU A 132 33.59 -39.93 -56.26
CA LEU A 132 33.67 -41.16 -57.03
C LEU A 132 33.87 -42.33 -56.08
N ASP A 133 33.05 -43.37 -56.22
CA ASP A 133 33.22 -44.63 -55.51
C ASP A 133 34.07 -45.61 -56.35
N HIS A 134 34.55 -46.69 -55.71
CA HIS A 134 35.42 -47.68 -56.34
C HIS A 134 34.75 -48.43 -57.52
N ASP A 135 33.42 -48.45 -57.57
CA ASP A 135 32.62 -49.10 -58.62
C ASP A 135 32.31 -48.17 -59.80
N GLY A 136 32.81 -46.93 -59.75
CA GLY A 136 32.59 -45.90 -60.77
C GLY A 136 31.34 -45.05 -60.54
N SER A 137 30.55 -45.35 -59.51
CA SER A 137 29.40 -44.53 -59.13
C SER A 137 29.84 -43.13 -58.74
N ARG A 138 29.01 -42.14 -59.08
CA ARG A 138 29.23 -40.74 -58.74
C ARG A 138 28.09 -40.22 -57.89
N PHE A 139 28.43 -39.35 -56.97
CA PHE A 139 27.46 -38.65 -56.14
C PHE A 139 27.86 -37.18 -56.08
N THR A 140 26.93 -36.28 -56.36
CA THR A 140 27.17 -34.83 -56.26
C THR A 140 26.25 -34.22 -55.23
N ALA A 141 26.83 -33.43 -54.32
CA ALA A 141 26.10 -32.60 -53.39
C ALA A 141 26.27 -31.12 -53.76
N VAL A 142 25.18 -30.36 -53.66
CA VAL A 142 25.09 -28.96 -54.08
C VAL A 142 24.50 -28.12 -52.96
N ARG A 143 25.12 -26.97 -52.70
CA ARG A 143 24.50 -25.87 -51.98
C ARG A 143 24.53 -24.63 -52.84
N ALA A 144 23.40 -23.92 -52.89
CA ALA A 144 23.31 -22.66 -53.61
C ALA A 144 22.51 -21.63 -52.82
N TRP A 145 22.80 -20.36 -53.08
CA TRP A 145 22.18 -19.22 -52.41
C TRP A 145 21.82 -18.18 -53.45
N TYR A 146 20.54 -17.80 -53.50
CA TYR A 146 20.11 -16.60 -54.19
C TYR A 146 20.10 -15.46 -53.17
N ILE A 147 20.82 -14.38 -53.49
CA ILE A 147 21.12 -13.28 -52.59
C ILE A 147 20.49 -12.01 -53.17
N PRO A 148 19.29 -11.62 -52.70
CA PRO A 148 18.71 -10.33 -53.04
C PRO A 148 19.63 -9.16 -52.66
N ALA A 149 19.53 -8.05 -53.39
CA ALA A 149 20.24 -6.80 -53.11
C ALA A 149 20.02 -6.32 -51.67
N THR A 150 18.81 -6.50 -51.16
CA THR A 150 18.39 -6.09 -49.81
C THR A 150 18.85 -7.01 -48.70
N ALA A 151 19.33 -8.22 -49.00
CA ALA A 151 19.69 -9.21 -47.99
C ALA A 151 20.80 -8.69 -47.07
N ARG A 152 20.56 -8.70 -45.76
CA ARG A 152 21.55 -8.31 -44.74
C ARG A 152 22.01 -9.53 -43.95
N THR A 153 21.15 -10.53 -43.80
CA THR A 153 21.41 -11.78 -43.10
C THR A 153 21.23 -12.97 -44.02
N LEU A 154 21.74 -14.14 -43.62
CA LEU A 154 21.61 -15.36 -44.42
C LEU A 154 20.14 -15.83 -44.53
N ASP A 155 19.29 -15.46 -43.58
CA ASP A 155 17.87 -15.83 -43.61
C ASP A 155 17.07 -15.05 -44.66
N ASP A 156 17.60 -13.92 -45.15
CA ASP A 156 17.05 -13.16 -46.26
C ASP A 156 17.32 -13.81 -47.65
N THR A 157 18.06 -14.92 -47.68
CA THR A 157 18.46 -15.61 -48.92
C THR A 157 17.59 -16.82 -49.22
N VAL A 158 17.43 -17.16 -50.50
CA VAL A 158 16.88 -18.46 -50.89
C VAL A 158 18.01 -19.48 -50.81
N ARG A 159 17.84 -20.49 -49.94
CA ARG A 159 18.87 -21.50 -49.64
C ARG A 159 18.50 -22.82 -50.29
N VAL A 160 19.33 -23.27 -51.21
CA VAL A 160 19.20 -24.57 -51.87
C VAL A 160 20.17 -25.56 -51.24
N ARG A 161 19.64 -26.75 -50.97
CA ARG A 161 20.40 -27.94 -50.58
C ARG A 161 19.90 -29.04 -51.49
N ALA A 162 20.78 -29.62 -52.28
CA ALA A 162 20.36 -30.61 -53.24
C ALA A 162 21.45 -31.64 -53.51
N THR A 163 21.04 -32.80 -53.97
CA THR A 163 21.94 -33.92 -54.27
C THR A 163 21.52 -34.59 -55.57
N VAL A 164 22.44 -35.29 -56.21
CA VAL A 164 22.13 -36.15 -57.35
C VAL A 164 23.06 -37.36 -57.35
N ASP A 165 22.50 -38.52 -57.66
CA ASP A 165 23.23 -39.77 -57.84
C ASP A 165 23.81 -39.79 -59.27
N GLY A 166 24.88 -39.02 -59.47
CA GLY A 166 25.58 -38.89 -60.74
C GLY A 166 26.45 -37.63 -60.76
N PRO A 167 27.17 -37.37 -61.86
CA PRO A 167 27.85 -36.09 -62.04
C PRO A 167 26.84 -34.96 -62.30
N PHE A 168 27.15 -33.76 -61.82
CA PHE A 168 26.37 -32.56 -62.09
C PHE A 168 27.26 -31.43 -62.59
N ASP A 169 26.83 -30.68 -63.59
CA ASP A 169 27.50 -29.43 -63.99
C ASP A 169 26.81 -28.24 -63.32
N LEU A 170 27.56 -27.55 -62.48
CA LEU A 170 27.05 -26.45 -61.66
C LEU A 170 26.59 -25.25 -62.48
N SER A 171 27.08 -25.11 -63.71
CA SER A 171 26.65 -24.08 -64.66
C SER A 171 25.15 -24.17 -64.99
N ALA A 172 24.57 -25.38 -64.94
CA ALA A 172 23.15 -25.62 -65.23
C ALA A 172 22.22 -24.88 -64.26
N LEU A 173 22.70 -24.51 -63.06
CA LEU A 173 21.93 -23.72 -62.10
C LEU A 173 21.75 -22.25 -62.50
N GLU A 174 22.44 -21.74 -63.52
CA GLU A 174 22.29 -20.36 -63.96
C GLU A 174 20.85 -20.04 -64.39
N SER A 175 20.21 -20.96 -65.12
CA SER A 175 18.79 -20.83 -65.49
C SER A 175 17.87 -20.82 -64.26
N ALA A 176 18.17 -21.67 -63.27
CA ALA A 176 17.43 -21.71 -62.02
C ALA A 176 17.63 -20.44 -61.19
N ALA A 177 18.82 -19.83 -61.23
CA ALA A 177 19.15 -18.59 -60.54
C ALA A 177 18.38 -17.39 -61.11
N GLY A 178 18.13 -17.35 -62.43
CA GLY A 178 17.21 -16.39 -63.05
C GLY A 178 15.78 -16.48 -62.51
N GLN A 179 15.40 -17.64 -61.99
CA GLN A 179 14.12 -17.90 -61.31
C GLN A 179 14.27 -17.91 -59.77
N ARG A 180 15.26 -17.18 -59.25
CA ARG A 180 15.55 -17.04 -57.81
C ARG A 180 15.80 -18.35 -57.07
N LEU A 181 16.31 -19.36 -57.78
CA LEU A 181 16.55 -20.72 -57.27
C LEU A 181 15.30 -21.34 -56.63
N SER A 182 14.13 -21.13 -57.24
CA SER A 182 12.91 -21.82 -56.83
C SER A 182 13.09 -23.34 -56.80
N ASP A 183 12.42 -24.01 -55.87
CA ASP A 183 12.49 -25.47 -55.72
C ASP A 183 12.15 -26.21 -57.03
N ALA A 184 11.16 -25.71 -57.78
CA ALA A 184 10.79 -26.25 -59.09
C ALA A 184 11.90 -26.08 -60.15
N SER A 185 12.54 -24.91 -60.22
CA SER A 185 13.62 -24.64 -61.20
C SER A 185 14.89 -25.43 -60.88
N VAL A 186 15.19 -25.67 -59.60
CA VAL A 186 16.31 -26.52 -59.17
C VAL A 186 16.05 -27.99 -59.52
N ARG A 187 14.83 -28.50 -59.29
CA ARG A 187 14.47 -29.87 -59.69
C ARG A 187 14.47 -30.06 -61.21
N ALA A 188 14.03 -29.04 -61.96
CA ALA A 188 14.08 -29.07 -63.42
C ALA A 188 15.52 -29.12 -63.96
N ALA A 189 16.50 -28.62 -63.21
CA ALA A 189 17.92 -28.76 -63.53
C ALA A 189 18.48 -30.17 -63.26
N GLY A 190 17.69 -31.09 -62.70
CA GLY A 190 18.08 -32.48 -62.45
C GLY A 190 18.62 -32.76 -61.04
N LEU A 191 18.37 -31.87 -60.08
CA LEU A 191 18.79 -32.02 -58.69
C LEU A 191 17.63 -32.41 -57.77
N GLU A 192 17.88 -33.28 -56.80
CA GLU A 192 16.92 -33.59 -55.74
C GLU A 192 17.11 -32.64 -54.56
N THR A 193 16.12 -31.77 -54.32
CA THR A 193 16.17 -30.79 -53.24
C THR A 193 15.83 -31.39 -51.88
N VAL A 194 16.48 -30.88 -50.85
CA VAL A 194 16.33 -31.30 -49.45
C VAL A 194 15.88 -30.10 -48.61
N ALA A 195 14.88 -30.30 -47.76
CA ALA A 195 14.22 -29.21 -47.05
C ALA A 195 15.12 -28.58 -45.96
N THR A 196 15.82 -29.42 -45.19
CA THR A 196 16.59 -28.94 -44.02
C THR A 196 18.09 -29.21 -44.13
N ASP A 197 18.91 -28.38 -43.45
CA ASP A 197 20.35 -28.64 -43.31
C ASP A 197 20.64 -30.00 -42.64
N ARG A 198 19.79 -30.39 -41.67
CA ARG A 198 19.92 -31.65 -40.96
C ARG A 198 19.73 -32.85 -41.87
N GLU A 199 18.69 -32.84 -42.69
CA GLU A 199 18.44 -33.91 -43.68
C GLU A 199 19.52 -33.96 -44.75
N PHE A 200 19.98 -32.79 -45.22
CA PHE A 200 21.05 -32.72 -46.21
C PHE A 200 22.35 -33.32 -45.67
N SER A 201 22.78 -32.91 -44.47
CA SER A 201 23.95 -33.49 -43.82
C SER A 201 23.77 -34.98 -43.53
N ALA A 202 22.58 -35.42 -43.11
CA ALA A 202 22.30 -36.83 -42.87
C ALA A 202 22.41 -37.67 -44.16
N ARG A 203 21.87 -37.18 -45.29
CA ARG A 203 22.01 -37.84 -46.61
C ARG A 203 23.47 -37.91 -47.03
N LEU A 204 24.20 -36.80 -46.93
CA LEU A 204 25.61 -36.71 -47.27
C LEU A 204 26.47 -37.68 -46.44
N HIS A 205 26.26 -37.71 -45.12
CA HIS A 205 26.97 -38.64 -44.24
C HIS A 205 26.61 -40.10 -44.53
N SER A 206 25.34 -40.39 -44.83
CA SER A 206 24.89 -41.74 -45.13
C SER A 206 25.47 -42.26 -46.45
N VAL A 207 25.47 -41.44 -47.51
CA VAL A 207 26.00 -41.85 -48.82
C VAL A 207 27.52 -42.02 -48.76
N LEU A 208 28.22 -41.03 -48.18
CA LEU A 208 29.69 -41.04 -48.10
C LEU A 208 30.25 -41.95 -46.99
N GLY A 209 29.40 -42.60 -46.19
CA GLY A 209 29.85 -43.45 -45.08
C GLY A 209 30.53 -42.70 -43.94
N ILE A 210 30.24 -41.41 -43.75
CA ILE A 210 30.88 -40.57 -42.73
C ILE A 210 30.23 -40.81 -41.37
N GLY A 211 31.00 -41.43 -40.46
CA GLY A 211 30.58 -41.70 -39.08
C GLY A 211 29.57 -42.85 -39.00
N ALA A 212 30.06 -44.05 -38.70
CA ALA A 212 29.22 -45.21 -38.45
C ALA A 212 28.22 -44.95 -37.31
N ALA A 213 27.02 -45.54 -37.40
CA ALA A 213 25.96 -45.48 -36.38
C ALA A 213 25.46 -44.07 -35.98
N GLY A 214 25.48 -43.10 -36.91
CA GLY A 214 24.88 -41.78 -36.67
C GLY A 214 25.82 -40.74 -36.06
N ALA A 215 27.12 -41.05 -35.94
CA ALA A 215 28.16 -40.15 -35.45
C ALA A 215 28.74 -39.20 -36.53
N GLY A 216 28.13 -39.09 -37.71
CA GLY A 216 28.66 -38.31 -38.84
C GLY A 216 28.90 -36.83 -38.50
N SER A 217 28.04 -36.21 -37.71
CA SER A 217 28.26 -34.83 -37.23
C SER A 217 29.52 -34.71 -36.37
N LYS A 218 29.81 -35.69 -35.51
CA LYS A 218 31.01 -35.72 -34.66
C LYS A 218 32.28 -35.82 -35.49
N ALA A 219 32.29 -36.72 -36.49
CA ALA A 219 33.41 -36.87 -37.41
C ALA A 219 33.69 -35.58 -38.21
N MET A 220 32.63 -34.92 -38.70
CA MET A 220 32.77 -33.66 -39.43
C MET A 220 33.21 -32.50 -38.53
N SER A 221 32.71 -32.42 -37.30
CA SER A 221 33.20 -31.43 -36.32
C SER A 221 34.67 -31.64 -35.96
N LEU A 222 35.14 -32.88 -35.87
CA LEU A 222 36.55 -33.19 -35.65
C LEU A 222 37.41 -32.73 -36.84
N LEU A 223 37.01 -33.08 -38.06
CA LEU A 223 37.71 -32.66 -39.29
C LEU A 223 37.78 -31.14 -39.42
N ALA A 224 36.67 -30.44 -39.17
CA ALA A 224 36.62 -28.98 -39.17
C ALA A 224 37.62 -28.35 -38.19
N ARG A 225 37.79 -28.93 -37.01
CA ARG A 225 38.72 -28.43 -35.98
C ARG A 225 40.17 -28.69 -36.33
N ILE A 226 40.47 -29.83 -36.97
CA ILE A 226 41.80 -30.13 -37.52
C ILE A 226 42.14 -29.15 -38.64
N GLN A 227 41.22 -28.92 -39.58
CA GLN A 227 41.40 -28.00 -40.71
C GLN A 227 41.58 -26.54 -40.27
N ALA A 228 40.95 -26.14 -39.17
CA ALA A 228 41.12 -24.81 -38.59
C ALA A 228 42.54 -24.56 -38.05
N GLY A 229 43.40 -25.57 -37.97
CA GLY A 229 44.80 -25.41 -37.58
C GLY A 229 44.99 -24.89 -36.16
N GLN A 230 44.01 -25.12 -35.27
CA GLN A 230 44.18 -24.75 -33.86
C GLN A 230 45.41 -25.47 -33.34
N GLN A 231 46.41 -24.69 -32.93
CA GLN A 231 47.63 -25.20 -32.32
C GLN A 231 47.23 -25.85 -31.00
N ILE A 232 47.15 -27.18 -31.00
CA ILE A 232 46.91 -27.93 -29.77
C ILE A 232 48.27 -28.13 -29.14
N THR A 233 48.53 -27.30 -28.14
CA THR A 233 49.85 -27.20 -27.52
C THR A 233 50.18 -28.40 -26.64
N THR A 234 49.17 -29.16 -26.19
CA THR A 234 49.34 -30.32 -25.30
C THR A 234 48.39 -31.47 -25.64
N VAL A 235 48.84 -32.70 -25.40
CA VAL A 235 48.03 -33.92 -25.55
C VAL A 235 46.81 -33.91 -24.62
N ASP A 236 46.92 -33.32 -23.43
CA ASP A 236 45.80 -33.18 -22.50
C ASP A 236 44.68 -32.29 -23.07
N GLU A 237 45.04 -31.15 -23.67
CA GLU A 237 44.09 -30.25 -24.31
C GLU A 237 43.46 -30.89 -25.57
N LEU A 238 44.23 -31.71 -26.30
CA LEU A 238 43.72 -32.54 -27.39
C LEU A 238 42.59 -33.43 -26.89
N TYR A 239 42.82 -34.22 -25.84
CA TYR A 239 41.80 -35.15 -25.35
C TYR A 239 40.60 -34.44 -24.74
N LYS A 240 40.81 -33.44 -23.87
CA LYS A 240 39.72 -32.71 -23.23
C LYS A 240 38.84 -31.95 -24.21
N ARG A 241 39.43 -31.36 -25.24
CA ARG A 241 38.64 -30.60 -26.22
C ARG A 241 38.14 -31.49 -27.34
N MET A 242 38.91 -32.45 -27.85
CA MET A 242 38.61 -33.17 -29.11
C MET A 242 38.06 -34.58 -28.95
N VAL A 243 38.25 -35.22 -27.80
CA VAL A 243 37.93 -36.65 -27.61
C VAL A 243 36.90 -36.87 -26.50
N LEU A 244 37.05 -36.18 -25.37
CA LEU A 244 36.17 -36.32 -24.22
C LEU A 244 34.87 -35.56 -24.46
N GLU A 245 33.75 -36.26 -24.25
CA GLU A 245 32.42 -35.66 -24.22
C GLU A 245 32.11 -35.22 -22.79
N GLU A 246 31.43 -34.10 -22.65
CA GLU A 246 30.92 -33.66 -21.37
C GLU A 246 29.85 -34.66 -20.89
N PRO A 247 29.97 -35.19 -19.66
CA PRO A 247 29.03 -36.20 -19.18
C PRO A 247 27.64 -35.60 -18.93
N GLU A 248 26.59 -36.36 -19.28
CA GLU A 248 25.18 -35.95 -19.10
C GLU A 248 24.83 -35.59 -17.64
N THR A 249 25.61 -36.08 -16.67
CA THR A 249 25.45 -35.75 -15.25
C THR A 249 25.60 -34.25 -14.97
N LEU A 250 26.42 -33.52 -15.73
CA LEU A 250 26.56 -32.07 -15.58
C LEU A 250 25.29 -31.33 -16.04
N THR A 251 24.70 -31.77 -17.17
CA THR A 251 23.41 -31.24 -17.62
C THR A 251 22.27 -31.52 -16.62
N ILE A 252 22.27 -32.70 -16.01
CA ILE A 252 21.31 -33.04 -14.95
C ILE A 252 21.53 -32.15 -13.71
N ALA A 253 22.79 -31.89 -13.33
CA ALA A 253 23.11 -31.00 -12.22
C ALA A 253 22.60 -29.57 -12.49
N ASP A 254 22.84 -29.04 -13.69
CA ASP A 254 22.34 -27.72 -14.11
C ASP A 254 20.81 -27.65 -14.06
N ALA A 255 20.13 -28.71 -14.51
CA ALA A 255 18.67 -28.80 -14.44
C ALA A 255 18.16 -28.79 -12.99
N VAL A 256 18.87 -29.47 -12.06
CA VAL A 256 18.54 -29.47 -10.63
C VAL A 256 18.75 -28.08 -10.01
N VAL A 257 19.85 -27.40 -10.33
CA VAL A 257 20.11 -26.04 -9.86
C VAL A 257 19.02 -25.08 -10.36
N SER A 258 18.69 -25.13 -11.65
CA SER A 258 17.61 -24.31 -12.22
C SER A 258 16.27 -24.57 -11.54
N HIS A 259 15.95 -25.83 -11.23
CA HIS A 259 14.73 -26.16 -10.51
C HIS A 259 14.72 -25.63 -9.08
N PHE A 260 15.87 -25.66 -8.39
CA PHE A 260 16.01 -25.08 -7.06
C PHE A 260 15.81 -23.56 -7.07
N ASP A 261 16.36 -22.86 -8.06
CA ASP A 261 16.20 -21.41 -8.24
C ASP A 261 14.71 -21.04 -8.46
N GLU A 262 13.98 -21.84 -9.23
CA GLU A 262 12.53 -21.66 -9.43
C GLU A 262 11.73 -21.84 -8.13
N LEU A 263 12.09 -22.84 -7.32
CA LEU A 263 11.47 -23.10 -6.02
C LEU A 263 11.79 -21.98 -5.02
N GLU A 264 13.02 -21.50 -4.98
CA GLU A 264 13.43 -20.38 -4.12
C GLU A 264 12.69 -19.09 -4.50
N SER A 265 12.61 -18.78 -5.80
CA SER A 265 11.83 -17.65 -6.32
C SER A 265 10.36 -17.74 -5.92
N THR A 266 9.76 -18.94 -6.03
CA THR A 266 8.37 -19.17 -5.63
C THR A 266 8.16 -18.99 -4.14
N ARG A 267 9.05 -19.52 -3.30
CA ARG A 267 9.04 -19.26 -1.85
C ARG A 267 9.18 -17.76 -1.55
N GLY A 268 10.07 -17.05 -2.24
CA GLY A 268 10.25 -15.60 -2.11
C GLY A 268 8.97 -14.82 -2.39
N ARG A 269 8.24 -15.19 -3.44
CA ARG A 269 6.91 -14.62 -3.77
C ARG A 269 5.88 -14.92 -2.68
N MET A 270 5.82 -16.16 -2.18
CA MET A 270 4.89 -16.54 -1.10
C MET A 270 5.17 -15.78 0.20
N VAL A 271 6.43 -15.64 0.60
CA VAL A 271 6.83 -14.87 1.79
C VAL A 271 6.46 -13.40 1.63
N THR A 272 6.69 -12.83 0.44
CA THR A 272 6.30 -11.45 0.13
C THR A 272 4.79 -11.25 0.20
N ALA A 273 4.01 -12.14 -0.42
CA ALA A 273 2.55 -12.11 -0.36
C ALA A 273 2.03 -12.24 1.09
N GLN A 274 2.64 -13.12 1.89
CA GLN A 274 2.29 -13.27 3.30
C GLN A 274 2.57 -11.98 4.10
N LYS A 275 3.71 -11.31 3.84
CA LYS A 275 4.03 -10.00 4.44
C LYS A 275 3.02 -8.93 4.01
N GLN A 276 2.64 -8.88 2.73
CA GLN A 276 1.62 -7.96 2.22
C GLN A 276 0.28 -8.17 2.90
N VAL A 277 -0.20 -9.42 2.99
CA VAL A 277 -1.44 -9.73 3.69
C VAL A 277 -1.37 -9.30 5.16
N ARG A 278 -0.26 -9.60 5.85
CA ARG A 278 -0.07 -9.18 7.25
C ARG A 278 -0.08 -7.66 7.41
N ALA A 279 0.53 -6.93 6.48
CA ALA A 279 0.60 -5.46 6.50
C ALA A 279 -0.75 -4.80 6.17
N LEU A 280 -1.53 -5.38 5.24
CA LEU A 280 -2.79 -4.81 4.78
C LEU A 280 -3.99 -5.19 5.67
N ARG A 281 -3.92 -6.30 6.40
CA ARG A 281 -5.03 -6.77 7.26
C ARG A 281 -5.50 -5.71 8.28
N PRO A 282 -4.61 -5.00 9.01
CA PRO A 282 -5.03 -3.95 9.95
C PRO A 282 -5.78 -2.78 9.31
N ILE A 283 -5.57 -2.49 8.01
CA ILE A 283 -6.24 -1.39 7.31
C ILE A 283 -7.76 -1.62 7.27
N ARG A 284 -8.21 -2.88 7.17
CA ARG A 284 -9.65 -3.20 7.23
C ARG A 284 -10.24 -2.83 8.58
N ASP A 285 -9.57 -3.19 9.67
CA ASP A 285 -10.01 -2.86 11.01
C ASP A 285 -10.00 -1.34 11.25
N MET A 286 -8.99 -0.64 10.72
CA MET A 286 -8.93 0.83 10.76
C MET A 286 -10.08 1.47 9.97
N ARG A 287 -10.43 0.94 8.79
CA ARG A 287 -11.56 1.42 8.00
C ARG A 287 -12.88 1.25 8.76
N THR A 288 -13.13 0.08 9.33
CA THR A 288 -14.33 -0.16 10.16
C THR A 288 -14.41 0.85 11.30
N ARG A 289 -13.31 1.10 12.02
CA ARG A 289 -13.25 2.11 13.09
C ARG A 289 -13.53 3.52 12.60
N ILE A 290 -13.06 3.89 11.41
CA ILE A 290 -13.34 5.20 10.79
C ILE A 290 -14.82 5.30 10.46
N GLU A 291 -15.42 4.29 9.82
CA GLU A 291 -16.84 4.26 9.48
C GLU A 291 -17.73 4.35 10.73
N GLU A 292 -17.44 3.57 11.78
CA GLU A 292 -18.14 3.63 13.06
C GLU A 292 -18.00 5.00 13.75
N SER A 293 -16.81 5.61 13.69
CA SER A 293 -16.57 6.93 14.28
C SER A 293 -17.30 8.03 13.51
N ALA A 294 -17.31 7.94 12.18
CA ALA A 294 -18.04 8.86 11.31
C ALA A 294 -19.56 8.77 11.55
N GLU A 295 -20.08 7.55 11.74
CA GLU A 295 -21.49 7.36 12.05
C GLU A 295 -21.85 7.90 13.44
N ARG A 296 -20.99 7.68 14.45
CA ARG A 296 -21.14 8.33 15.77
C ARG A 296 -21.17 9.85 15.66
N LEU A 297 -20.27 10.44 14.87
CA LEU A 297 -20.23 11.88 14.63
C LEU A 297 -21.54 12.39 13.99
N ARG A 298 -22.05 11.71 12.97
CA ARG A 298 -23.36 12.05 12.37
C ARG A 298 -24.49 11.99 13.38
N LEU A 299 -24.50 10.98 14.25
CA LEU A 299 -25.50 10.84 15.31
C LEU A 299 -25.42 12.00 16.31
N ILE A 300 -24.21 12.38 16.73
CA ILE A 300 -23.99 13.52 17.62
C ILE A 300 -24.43 14.83 16.94
N ASP A 301 -24.08 15.04 15.68
CA ASP A 301 -24.47 16.23 14.93
C ASP A 301 -25.99 16.30 14.71
N ALA A 302 -26.65 15.16 14.46
CA ALA A 302 -28.11 15.08 14.32
C ALA A 302 -28.85 15.40 15.63
N VAL A 303 -28.30 14.99 16.78
CA VAL A 303 -28.80 15.39 18.10
C VAL A 303 -28.56 16.88 18.36
N GLY A 304 -27.44 17.41 17.84
CA GLY A 304 -27.06 18.81 17.90
C GLY A 304 -26.52 19.22 19.28
N ARG A 305 -26.28 20.52 19.47
CA ARG A 305 -25.66 21.07 20.68
C ARG A 305 -26.69 21.66 21.63
N PHE A 306 -26.51 21.46 22.94
CA PHE A 306 -27.36 22.06 23.99
C PHE A 306 -27.38 23.60 24.04
N SER A 307 -26.50 24.27 23.28
CA SER A 307 -26.48 25.73 23.11
C SER A 307 -27.31 26.20 21.90
N ASP A 308 -27.59 25.31 20.95
CA ASP A 308 -28.38 25.61 19.76
C ASP A 308 -29.87 25.45 20.09
N PRO A 309 -30.69 26.53 20.02
CA PRO A 309 -32.11 26.48 20.34
C PRO A 309 -32.93 25.51 19.47
N ALA A 310 -32.49 25.23 18.24
CA ALA A 310 -33.22 24.38 17.30
C ALA A 310 -32.86 22.88 17.42
N SER A 311 -31.87 22.52 18.26
CA SER A 311 -31.39 21.15 18.36
C SER A 311 -32.30 20.24 19.21
N LEU A 312 -32.26 18.94 18.92
CA LEU A 312 -32.93 17.91 19.71
C LEU A 312 -32.36 17.83 21.15
N ALA A 313 -31.06 18.07 21.31
CA ALA A 313 -30.41 18.16 22.61
C ALA A 313 -31.02 19.26 23.50
N SER A 314 -31.22 20.46 22.93
CA SER A 314 -31.85 21.58 23.64
C SER A 314 -33.32 21.30 23.96
N LEU A 315 -34.06 20.67 23.04
CA LEU A 315 -35.43 20.23 23.28
C LEU A 315 -35.52 19.25 24.45
N TRP A 316 -34.65 18.22 24.46
CA TRP A 316 -34.59 17.25 25.57
C TRP A 316 -34.25 17.93 26.89
N ARG A 317 -33.26 18.84 26.90
CA ARG A 317 -32.88 19.60 28.10
C ARG A 317 -34.03 20.44 28.63
N ALA A 318 -34.77 21.12 27.75
CA ALA A 318 -35.93 21.91 28.12
C ALA A 318 -37.06 21.01 28.68
N GLY A 319 -37.33 19.88 28.03
CA GLY A 319 -38.30 18.88 28.48
C GLY A 319 -37.95 18.32 29.86
N ARG A 320 -36.69 17.93 30.08
CA ARG A 320 -36.23 17.41 31.37
C ARG A 320 -36.29 18.47 32.47
N ARG A 321 -35.95 19.72 32.14
CA ARG A 321 -36.10 20.85 33.08
C ARG A 321 -37.56 21.05 33.48
N LEU A 322 -38.48 21.01 32.52
CA LEU A 322 -39.91 21.13 32.79
C LEU A 322 -40.41 19.98 33.67
N GLU A 323 -39.97 18.75 33.40
CA GLU A 323 -40.32 17.58 34.20
C GLU A 323 -39.87 17.73 35.67
N LEU A 324 -38.63 18.17 35.89
CA LEU A 324 -38.11 18.45 37.24
C LEU A 324 -38.87 19.59 37.94
N LEU A 325 -39.19 20.67 37.22
CA LEU A 325 -39.98 21.77 37.77
C LEU A 325 -41.40 21.32 38.16
N ARG A 326 -42.05 20.47 37.35
CA ARG A 326 -43.35 19.89 37.67
C ARG A 326 -43.30 18.96 38.88
N ALA A 327 -42.21 18.20 39.04
CA ALA A 327 -42.03 17.36 40.22
C ALA A 327 -41.93 18.21 41.50
N VAL A 328 -41.12 19.27 41.48
CA VAL A 328 -41.01 20.22 42.60
C VAL A 328 -42.32 20.96 42.86
N GLU A 329 -43.03 21.37 41.80
CA GLU A 329 -44.36 21.98 41.94
C GLU A 329 -45.33 21.03 42.65
N GLY A 330 -45.36 19.75 42.25
CA GLY A 330 -46.18 18.74 42.91
C GLY A 330 -45.83 18.54 44.38
N GLU A 331 -44.54 18.50 44.72
CA GLU A 331 -44.06 18.41 46.10
C GLU A 331 -44.48 19.64 46.93
N LEU A 332 -44.28 20.85 46.40
CA LEU A 332 -44.67 22.09 47.07
C LEU A 332 -46.19 22.20 47.24
N GLN A 333 -46.97 21.74 46.27
CA GLN A 333 -48.42 21.70 46.39
C GLN A 333 -48.87 20.71 47.48
N ALA A 334 -48.20 19.56 47.62
CA ALA A 334 -48.47 18.62 48.71
C ALA A 334 -48.09 19.23 50.07
N GLN A 335 -46.89 19.78 50.22
CA GLN A 335 -46.45 20.44 51.45
C GLN A 335 -47.37 21.60 51.85
N LYS A 336 -47.83 22.40 50.87
CA LYS A 336 -48.80 23.47 51.13
C LYS A 336 -50.11 22.91 51.66
N ARG A 337 -50.65 21.84 51.06
CA ARG A 337 -51.90 21.20 51.55
C ARG A 337 -51.74 20.70 52.97
N ASP A 338 -50.64 20.01 53.27
CA ASP A 338 -50.36 19.50 54.61
C ASP A 338 -50.24 20.65 55.64
N ALA A 339 -49.59 21.75 55.25
CA ALA A 339 -49.48 22.95 56.09
C ALA A 339 -50.83 23.64 56.29
N ASP A 340 -51.63 23.81 55.23
CA ASP A 340 -52.97 24.40 55.30
C ASP A 340 -53.89 23.54 56.19
N ASP A 341 -53.79 22.21 56.11
CA ASP A 341 -54.52 21.28 56.97
C ASP A 341 -54.06 21.36 58.43
N ALA A 342 -52.75 21.46 58.68
CA ALA A 342 -52.22 21.66 60.03
C ALA A 342 -52.69 22.99 60.64
N VAL A 343 -52.69 24.08 59.86
CA VAL A 343 -53.23 25.38 60.29
C VAL A 343 -54.71 25.27 60.62
N ARG A 344 -55.51 24.61 59.78
CA ARG A 344 -56.94 24.41 60.01
C ARG A 344 -57.21 23.64 61.31
N VAL A 345 -56.43 22.59 61.58
CA VAL A 345 -56.51 21.83 62.83
C VAL A 345 -56.16 22.71 64.02
N GLN A 346 -55.08 23.49 63.95
CA GLN A 346 -54.68 24.40 65.03
C GLN A 346 -55.70 25.52 65.26
N GLN A 347 -56.29 26.08 64.20
CA GLN A 347 -57.38 27.05 64.32
C GLN A 347 -58.59 26.45 65.03
N THR A 348 -59.00 25.24 64.64
CA THR A 348 -60.11 24.53 65.29
C THR A 348 -59.83 24.28 66.79
N LEU A 349 -58.59 23.92 67.14
CA LEU A 349 -58.17 23.74 68.53
C LEU A 349 -58.13 25.08 69.29
N ALA A 350 -57.66 26.14 68.66
CA ALA A 350 -57.63 27.49 69.25
C ALA A 350 -59.05 28.00 69.51
N ASP A 351 -59.96 27.88 68.54
CA ASP A 351 -61.37 28.25 68.67
C ASP A 351 -62.05 27.46 69.79
N ALA A 352 -61.76 26.15 69.91
CA ALA A 352 -62.26 25.32 71.00
C ALA A 352 -61.72 25.77 72.38
N ALA A 353 -60.42 26.09 72.46
CA ALA A 353 -59.81 26.60 73.69
C ALA A 353 -60.31 27.99 74.08
N GLU A 354 -60.56 28.88 73.11
CA GLU A 354 -61.22 30.17 73.36
C GLU A 354 -62.64 29.98 73.86
N SER A 355 -63.41 29.08 73.24
CA SER A 355 -64.76 28.75 73.72
C SER A 355 -64.74 28.15 75.13
N GLU A 356 -63.77 27.29 75.45
CA GLU A 356 -63.59 26.75 76.80
C GLU A 356 -63.22 27.84 77.81
N ARG A 357 -62.27 28.72 77.46
CA ARG A 357 -61.89 29.89 78.27
C ARG A 357 -63.10 30.77 78.55
N ASP A 358 -63.89 31.09 77.52
CA ASP A 358 -65.05 31.96 77.66
C ASP A 358 -66.13 31.30 78.52
N GLY A 359 -66.34 29.99 78.36
CA GLY A 359 -67.19 29.20 79.26
C GLY A 359 -66.70 29.22 80.72
N LEU A 360 -65.40 29.07 80.96
CA LEU A 360 -64.80 29.17 82.30
C LEU A 360 -64.91 30.58 82.89
N LEU A 361 -64.76 31.63 82.09
CA LEU A 361 -64.98 33.02 82.50
C LEU A 361 -66.44 33.26 82.92
N GLU A 362 -67.41 32.72 82.19
CA GLU A 362 -68.82 32.77 82.58
C GLU A 362 -69.08 32.02 83.89
N VAL A 363 -68.50 30.82 84.06
CA VAL A 363 -68.58 30.07 85.32
C VAL A 363 -67.97 30.87 86.47
N LEU A 364 -66.81 31.50 86.28
CA LEU A 364 -66.16 32.34 87.31
C LEU A 364 -67.01 33.55 87.70
N ARG A 365 -67.62 34.23 86.72
CA ARG A 365 -68.57 35.33 86.96
C ARG A 365 -69.76 34.85 87.80
N ASN A 366 -70.39 33.74 87.39
CA ASN A 366 -71.55 33.16 88.07
C ASN A 366 -71.23 32.60 89.47
N ALA A 367 -70.02 32.06 89.67
CA ALA A 367 -69.58 31.46 90.94
C ALA A 367 -69.13 32.49 92.01
N GLY A 368 -69.18 33.79 91.71
CA GLY A 368 -68.93 34.84 92.71
C GLY A 368 -67.84 35.85 92.35
N GLY A 369 -67.24 35.80 91.15
CA GLY A 369 -66.30 36.82 90.66
C GLY A 369 -66.89 38.23 90.67
N ASP A 370 -68.15 38.38 90.26
CA ASP A 370 -68.86 39.68 90.27
C ASP A 370 -69.08 40.21 91.69
N ARG A 371 -69.28 39.30 92.67
CA ARG A 371 -69.41 39.67 94.08
C ARG A 371 -68.08 40.14 94.66
N LEU A 372 -66.97 39.51 94.24
CA LEU A 372 -65.62 39.91 94.65
C LEU A 372 -65.21 41.26 94.05
N GLU A 373 -65.42 41.46 92.74
CA GLU A 373 -65.07 42.71 92.06
C GLU A 373 -65.89 43.91 92.58
N THR A 374 -67.16 43.68 92.93
CA THR A 374 -68.01 44.70 93.56
C THR A 374 -67.51 45.03 94.97
N ALA A 375 -67.17 44.02 95.78
CA ALA A 375 -66.65 44.22 97.13
C ALA A 375 -65.30 44.96 97.14
N GLU A 376 -64.38 44.66 96.22
CA GLU A 376 -63.09 45.39 96.11
C GLU A 376 -63.26 46.84 95.64
N ARG A 377 -64.27 47.12 94.81
CA ARG A 377 -64.59 48.49 94.37
C ARG A 377 -65.20 49.31 95.51
N GLU A 378 -66.09 48.71 96.30
CA GLU A 378 -66.65 49.32 97.50
C GLU A 378 -65.57 49.59 98.56
N LEU A 379 -64.66 48.63 98.78
CA LEU A 379 -63.53 48.78 99.71
C LEU A 379 -62.66 49.99 99.35
N ARG A 380 -62.24 50.09 98.08
CA ARG A 380 -61.44 51.22 97.59
C ARG A 380 -62.15 52.57 97.75
N GLY A 381 -63.45 52.61 97.50
CA GLY A 381 -64.25 53.82 97.70
C GLY A 381 -64.31 54.27 99.16
N ILE A 382 -64.43 53.31 100.09
CA ILE A 382 -64.44 53.58 101.53
C ILE A 382 -63.05 54.06 102.01
N GLU A 383 -61.98 53.42 101.55
CA GLU A 383 -60.60 53.80 101.91
C GLU A 383 -60.23 55.22 101.46
N GLN A 384 -60.61 55.60 100.23
CA GLN A 384 -60.37 56.96 99.72
C GLN A 384 -61.13 58.01 100.54
N ARG A 385 -62.39 57.72 100.91
CA ARG A 385 -63.20 58.62 101.74
C ARG A 385 -62.61 58.77 103.14
N LEU A 386 -62.09 57.70 103.72
CA LEU A 386 -61.43 57.72 105.02
C LEU A 386 -60.17 58.61 105.01
N THR A 387 -59.32 58.47 103.99
CA THR A 387 -58.10 59.27 103.83
C THR A 387 -58.42 60.75 103.67
N ALA A 388 -59.41 61.11 102.85
CA ALA A 388 -59.83 62.49 102.66
C ALA A 388 -60.34 63.13 103.96
N VAL A 389 -61.17 62.41 104.73
CA VAL A 389 -61.68 62.89 106.02
C VAL A 389 -60.55 63.07 107.05
N ARG A 390 -59.55 62.18 107.07
CA ARG A 390 -58.39 62.31 107.96
C ARG A 390 -57.52 63.51 107.61
N GLN A 391 -57.26 63.75 106.33
CA GLN A 391 -56.48 64.90 105.89
C GLN A 391 -57.18 66.23 106.21
N GLU A 392 -58.50 66.32 105.99
CA GLU A 392 -59.27 67.50 106.38
C GLU A 392 -59.30 67.69 107.90
N ARG A 393 -59.34 66.59 108.68
CA ARG A 393 -59.25 66.66 110.14
C ARG A 393 -57.87 67.14 110.61
N GLU A 394 -56.78 66.62 110.07
CA GLU A 394 -55.42 67.07 110.39
C GLU A 394 -55.20 68.55 110.03
N ARG A 395 -55.71 68.99 108.88
CA ARG A 395 -55.64 70.39 108.48
C ARG A 395 -56.43 71.29 109.43
N PHE A 396 -57.61 70.83 109.85
CA PHE A 396 -58.44 71.53 110.83
C PHE A 396 -57.76 71.62 112.20
N ASP A 397 -57.21 70.52 112.70
CA ASP A 397 -56.49 70.47 113.98
C ASP A 397 -55.20 71.34 113.94
N GLY A 398 -54.52 71.43 112.80
CA GLY A 398 -53.38 72.33 112.60
C GLY A 398 -53.74 73.82 112.67
N ILE A 399 -54.92 74.21 112.17
CA ILE A 399 -55.43 75.58 112.26
C ILE A 399 -55.83 75.92 113.71
N LEU A 400 -56.47 74.96 114.41
CA LEU A 400 -56.83 75.08 115.81
C LEU A 400 -55.62 75.28 116.73
N ALA A 401 -54.53 74.53 116.49
CA ALA A 401 -53.30 74.63 117.28
C ALA A 401 -52.67 76.04 117.24
N VAL A 402 -52.75 76.73 116.11
CA VAL A 402 -52.26 78.13 115.97
C VAL A 402 -53.14 79.11 116.74
N LEU A 403 -54.44 78.84 116.83
CA LEU A 403 -55.42 79.68 117.51
C LEU A 403 -55.51 79.40 119.02
N GLY A 404 -54.77 78.41 119.54
CA GLY A 404 -54.84 77.99 120.94
C GLY A 404 -56.23 77.51 121.36
N ALA A 405 -57.01 76.98 120.43
CA ALA A 405 -58.39 76.58 120.63
C ALA A 405 -58.59 75.09 120.35
N GLU A 406 -59.57 74.47 121.00
CA GLU A 406 -59.95 73.08 120.77
C GLU A 406 -61.40 72.99 120.28
N ALA A 407 -61.65 72.16 119.27
CA ALA A 407 -63.00 71.80 118.82
C ALA A 407 -63.05 70.31 118.48
N GLY A 408 -63.50 69.51 119.44
CA GLY A 408 -63.70 68.07 119.32
C GLY A 408 -65.12 67.69 118.89
N THR A 409 -66.10 68.58 119.07
CA THR A 409 -67.51 68.33 118.74
C THR A 409 -68.07 69.30 117.69
N ALA A 410 -69.14 68.91 116.98
CA ALA A 410 -69.78 69.75 115.96
C ALA A 410 -70.28 71.09 116.51
N THR A 411 -70.74 71.10 117.77
CA THR A 411 -71.14 72.28 118.52
C THR A 411 -69.97 73.23 118.81
N GLU A 412 -68.80 72.69 119.16
CA GLU A 412 -67.60 73.50 119.41
C GLU A 412 -67.04 74.11 118.12
N PHE A 413 -67.09 73.38 117.00
CA PHE A 413 -66.73 73.93 115.69
C PHE A 413 -67.61 75.12 115.29
N ALA A 414 -68.93 74.99 115.50
CA ALA A 414 -69.89 76.04 115.17
C ALA A 414 -69.65 77.33 115.99
N ALA A 415 -69.34 77.19 117.28
CA ALA A 415 -68.99 78.31 118.14
C ALA A 415 -67.66 78.97 117.73
N LEU A 416 -66.66 78.17 117.35
CA LEU A 416 -65.37 78.71 116.91
C LEU A 416 -65.46 79.47 115.57
N ALA A 417 -66.29 78.98 114.65
CA ALA A 417 -66.55 79.63 113.37
C ALA A 417 -67.26 81.00 113.54
N GLU A 418 -68.10 81.15 114.56
CA GLU A 418 -68.70 82.43 114.97
C GLU A 418 -67.63 83.40 115.48
N THR A 419 -66.77 82.97 116.40
CA THR A 419 -65.69 83.79 116.97
C THR A 419 -64.67 84.24 115.91
N ALA A 420 -64.29 83.35 114.99
CA ALA A 420 -63.39 83.66 113.88
C ALA A 420 -64.00 84.70 112.92
N ARG A 421 -65.32 84.64 112.67
CA ARG A 421 -66.04 85.64 111.86
C ARG A 421 -66.09 87.01 112.54
N GLY A 422 -66.19 87.06 113.87
CA GLY A 422 -66.10 88.32 114.63
C GLY A 422 -64.72 88.98 114.58
N ALA A 423 -63.64 88.20 114.70
CA ALA A 423 -62.26 88.70 114.71
C ALA A 423 -61.78 89.23 113.34
N LEU A 424 -62.33 88.74 112.23
CA LEU A 424 -62.02 89.21 110.88
C LEU A 424 -62.68 90.57 110.52
N GLY A 425 -63.59 91.08 111.36
CA GLY A 425 -64.35 92.31 111.12
C GLY A 425 -63.82 93.61 111.75
N ASP A 426 -62.78 93.57 112.59
CA ASP A 426 -62.25 94.75 113.30
C ASP A 426 -61.02 95.37 112.59
N PRO A 427 -61.11 96.63 112.09
CA PRO A 427 -60.00 97.30 111.40
C PRO A 427 -58.80 97.68 112.30
N ASN A 428 -58.97 97.75 113.63
CA ASN A 428 -57.90 98.16 114.56
C ASN A 428 -57.20 96.98 115.27
N ALA A 429 -57.69 95.75 115.09
CA ALA A 429 -57.12 94.55 115.73
C ALA A 429 -55.66 94.26 115.30
N LYS A 430 -55.28 94.58 114.04
CA LYS A 430 -53.90 94.42 113.55
C LYS A 430 -52.91 95.46 114.12
N ALA A 431 -53.38 96.63 114.54
CA ALA A 431 -52.54 97.66 115.14
C ALA A 431 -52.25 97.34 116.62
N ALA A 432 -53.28 96.93 117.38
CA ALA A 432 -53.14 96.53 118.78
C ALA A 432 -52.26 95.28 118.97
N ALA A 433 -52.38 94.29 118.07
CA ALA A 433 -51.52 93.10 118.11
C ALA A 433 -50.04 93.40 117.77
N ARG A 434 -49.75 94.48 117.02
CA ARG A 434 -48.37 94.91 116.72
C ARG A 434 -47.73 95.68 117.86
N GLU A 435 -48.49 96.49 118.60
CA GLU A 435 -48.02 97.14 119.84
C GLU A 435 -47.75 96.10 120.94
N ALA A 436 -48.64 95.12 121.14
CA ALA A 436 -48.43 94.03 122.10
C ALA A 436 -47.21 93.13 121.77
N TYR A 437 -46.89 92.94 120.48
CA TYR A 437 -45.69 92.24 120.05
C TYR A 437 -44.41 93.07 120.23
N ALA A 438 -44.49 94.41 120.14
CA ALA A 438 -43.36 95.29 120.38
C ALA A 438 -42.99 95.38 121.87
N ASP A 439 -43.98 95.40 122.77
CA ASP A 439 -43.77 95.39 124.22
C ASP A 439 -43.25 94.04 124.74
N ALA A 440 -43.65 92.91 124.12
CA ALA A 440 -43.18 91.58 124.51
C ALA A 440 -41.75 91.23 124.07
N ARG A 441 -41.08 92.10 123.28
CA ARG A 441 -39.71 91.87 122.79
C ARG A 441 -38.66 92.85 123.35
N GLY A 442 -39.09 93.81 124.17
CA GLY A 442 -38.26 94.77 124.90
C GLY A 442 -38.19 94.47 126.40
N GLY A 443 -37.82 93.25 126.77
CA GLY A 443 -37.60 92.77 128.14
C GLY A 443 -36.68 91.57 128.17
#